data_AF-A0AAV3XJ86-F1
#
_entry.id   AF-A0AAV3XJ86-F1
#
_cell.length_a   1.000
_cell.length_b   1.000
_cell.length_c   1.000
_cell.angle_alpha   90.00
_cell.angle_beta   90.00
_cell.angle_gamma   90.00
#
_symmetry.space_group_name_H-M   'P 1'
#
loop_
_entity.id
_entity.type
_entity.pdbx_description
1 polymer ?
#
loop_
_entity_poly.entity_id
_entity_poly.type
_entity_poly.pdbx_seq_one_letter_code
_entity_poly.pdbx_strand_id
1 'polypeptide(L)' 'MYLLLYVGTKMKAQWFKMRISQRRLDKLRLYAAYSDKTMTQVVEELIDSLKTPEIDKNSTAPSQVNPEA' A
#
# COMPACT_ATOMS: atom_id res chain seq x y z
N MET A 1 32.49 4.17 6.42
CA MET A 1 31.83 4.48 5.13
C MET A 1 31.27 3.14 4.63
N TYR A 2 30.02 2.72 4.88
CA TYR A 2 28.69 3.33 4.75
C TYR A 2 27.82 2.97 5.96
N LEU A 3 27.46 3.92 6.83
CA LEU A 3 26.46 3.68 7.88
C LEU A 3 25.69 4.96 8.23
N LEU A 4 25.28 5.74 7.22
CA LEU A 4 24.68 7.07 7.45
C LEU A 4 23.48 7.40 6.57
N LEU A 5 22.77 6.41 6.01
CA LEU A 5 21.54 6.67 5.24
C LEU A 5 20.39 5.74 5.63
N TYR A 6 20.10 5.63 6.92
CA TYR A 6 18.74 5.28 7.34
C TYR A 6 18.13 6.53 7.99
N VAL A 7 17.70 7.45 7.13
CA VAL A 7 16.78 8.52 7.53
C VAL A 7 15.53 7.81 8.03
N GLY A 8 15.38 7.73 9.35
CA GLY A 8 14.21 7.17 10.00
C GLY A 8 13.00 8.06 9.77
N THR A 9 12.37 7.94 8.60
CA THR A 9 10.95 8.27 8.48
C THR A 9 10.21 7.35 9.44
N LYS A 10 9.67 7.91 10.52
CA LYS A 10 8.80 7.18 11.44
C LYS A 10 7.53 6.79 10.66
N MET A 11 7.56 5.63 10.00
CA MET A 11 6.36 5.04 9.41
C MET A 11 5.33 4.92 10.53
N LYS A 12 4.16 5.55 10.35
CA LYS A 12 3.02 5.32 11.24
C LYS A 12 2.53 3.90 10.98
N ALA A 13 3.01 2.96 11.79
CA ALA A 13 2.58 1.57 11.70
C ALA A 13 1.07 1.51 11.97
N GLN A 14 0.31 1.01 10.99
CA GLN A 14 -1.11 0.73 11.11
C GLN A 14 -1.35 -0.73 10.76
N TRP A 15 -2.13 -1.41 11.57
CA TRP A 15 -2.49 -2.80 11.35
C TRP A 15 -3.74 -2.85 10.48
N PHE A 16 -3.68 -3.59 9.38
CA PHE A 16 -4.86 -3.90 8.56
C PHE A 16 -5.10 -5.41 8.57
N LYS A 17 -6.38 -5.79 8.58
CA LYS A 17 -6.80 -7.20 8.47
C LYS A 17 -7.31 -7.45 7.07
N MET A 18 -6.81 -8.50 6.41
CA MET A 18 -7.27 -8.91 5.08
C MET A 18 -7.65 -10.38 5.09
N ARG A 19 -8.76 -10.72 4.42
CA ARG A 19 -9.16 -12.11 4.19
C ARG A 19 -8.44 -12.63 2.95
N ILE A 20 -7.78 -13.78 3.08
CA ILE A 20 -7.07 -14.44 2.00
C ILE A 20 -7.27 -15.95 2.10
N SER A 21 -7.27 -16.65 0.97
CA SER A 21 -7.35 -18.11 0.97
C SER A 21 -6.02 -18.74 1.38
N GLN A 22 -6.07 -19.95 1.94
CA GLN A 22 -4.89 -20.69 2.37
C GLN A 22 -3.85 -20.82 1.24
N ARG A 23 -4.30 -21.20 0.03
CA ARG A 23 -3.43 -21.32 -1.15
C ARG A 23 -2.68 -20.02 -1.49
N ARG A 24 -3.32 -18.86 -1.31
CA ARG A 24 -2.69 -17.56 -1.58
C ARG A 24 -1.75 -17.15 -0.43
N LEU A 25 -2.09 -17.49 0.81
CA LEU A 25 -1.22 -17.30 1.97
C LEU A 25 0.06 -18.12 1.85
N ASP A 26 -0.03 -19.38 1.43
CA ASP A 26 1.12 -20.26 1.28
C ASP A 26 2.06 -19.77 0.17
N LYS A 27 1.51 -19.25 -0.94
CA LYS A 27 2.31 -18.57 -1.97
C LYS A 27 3.04 -17.35 -1.43
N LEU A 28 2.36 -16.52 -0.63
CA LEU A 28 2.97 -15.33 -0.04
C LEU A 28 4.12 -15.70 0.91
N ARG A 29 3.93 -16.73 1.75
CA ARG A 29 4.98 -17.27 2.63
C ARG A 29 6.16 -17.83 1.84
N LEU A 30 5.90 -18.60 0.79
CA LEU A 30 6.94 -19.19 -0.04
C LEU A 30 7.76 -18.10 -0.76
N TYR A 31 7.09 -17.08 -1.31
CA TYR A 31 7.76 -15.97 -1.97
C TYR A 31 8.60 -15.14 -0.98
N ALA A 32 8.06 -14.87 0.22
CA ALA A 32 8.80 -14.18 1.28
C ALA A 32 10.08 -14.95 1.66
N ALA A 33 9.98 -16.27 1.84
CA ALA A 33 11.15 -17.12 2.13
C ALA A 33 12.16 -17.14 0.97
N TYR A 34 11.69 -17.20 -0.27
CA TYR A 34 12.56 -17.22 -1.46
C TYR A 34 13.29 -15.88 -1.67
N SER A 35 12.64 -14.76 -1.36
CA SER A 35 13.18 -13.41 -1.57
C SER A 35 13.92 -12.83 -0.36
N ASP A 36 14.07 -13.61 0.72
CA ASP A 36 14.64 -13.20 2.01
C ASP A 36 13.99 -11.92 2.57
N LYS A 37 12.65 -11.84 2.45
CA LYS A 37 11.85 -10.70 2.90
C LYS A 37 10.78 -11.14 3.88
N THR A 38 10.34 -10.22 4.72
CA THR A 38 9.13 -10.43 5.54
C THR A 38 7.89 -10.36 4.66
N MET A 39 6.82 -11.06 5.06
CA MET A 39 5.53 -10.97 4.36
C MET A 39 5.00 -9.53 4.29
N THR A 40 5.30 -8.72 5.31
CA THR A 40 4.97 -7.29 5.34
C THR A 40 5.69 -6.54 4.24
N GLN A 41 7.00 -6.71 4.10
CA GLN A 41 7.80 -6.05 3.05
C GLN A 41 7.34 -6.45 1.65
N VAL A 42 6.98 -7.73 1.44
CA VAL A 42 6.42 -8.17 0.15
C VAL A 42 5.14 -7.40 -0.19
N VAL A 43 4.28 -7.16 0.80
CA VAL A 43 3.04 -6.41 0.61
C VAL A 43 3.31 -4.91 0.43
N GLU A 44 4.25 -4.33 1.18
CA GLU A 44 4.67 -2.94 1.03
C GLU A 44 5.21 -2.68 -0.38
N GLU A 45 6.14 -3.50 -0.87
CA GLU A 45 6.67 -3.39 -2.23
C GLU A 45 5.59 -3.56 -3.30
N LEU A 46 4.63 -4.47 -3.07
CA LEU A 46 3.50 -4.63 -3.97
C LEU A 46 2.64 -3.36 -4.00
N ILE A 47 2.35 -2.76 -2.84
CA ILE A 47 1.58 -1.52 -2.75
C ILE A 47 2.32 -0.36 -3.42
N ASP A 48 3.63 -0.21 -3.17
CA ASP A 48 4.46 0.84 -3.75
C ASP A 48 4.56 0.71 -5.28
N SER A 49 4.43 -0.51 -5.82
CA SER A 49 4.37 -0.73 -7.27
C SER A 49 3.06 -0.28 -7.92
N LEU A 50 2.00 -0.07 -7.14
CA LEU A 50 0.70 0.34 -7.67
C LEU A 50 0.75 1.82 -8.06
N LYS A 51 0.50 2.09 -9.34
CA LYS A 51 0.31 3.44 -9.85
C LYS A 51 -1.02 3.98 -9.34
N THR A 52 -0.99 4.75 -8.26
CA THR A 52 -2.18 5.45 -7.76
C THR A 52 -2.41 6.69 -8.63
N PRO A 53 -3.63 6.91 -9.16
CA PRO A 53 -3.95 8.21 -9.73
C PRO A 53 -3.79 9.23 -8.60
N GLU A 54 -3.11 10.34 -8.86
CA GLU A 54 -3.13 11.48 -7.95
C GLU A 54 -4.60 11.85 -7.78
N ILE A 55 -5.18 11.49 -6.62
CA ILE A 55 -6.45 12.07 -6.21
C ILE A 55 -6.08 13.50 -5.91
N ASP A 56 -6.21 14.36 -6.91
CA ASP A 56 -6.23 15.80 -6.72
C ASP A 56 -7.23 16.06 -5.60
N LYS A 57 -6.71 16.37 -4.42
CA LYS A 57 -7.50 16.77 -3.25
C LYS A 57 -8.28 18.07 -3.50
N ASN A 58 -8.21 18.59 -4.72
CA ASN A 58 -8.88 19.78 -5.20
C ASN A 58 -9.96 19.50 -6.25
N SER A 59 -10.36 18.25 -6.47
CA SER A 59 -11.52 17.93 -7.31
C SER A 59 -12.79 18.45 -6.63
N THR A 60 -13.10 19.71 -6.94
CA THR A 60 -14.36 20.37 -6.67
C THR A 60 -15.45 19.49 -7.26
N ALA A 61 -16.23 18.86 -6.39
CA ALA A 61 -17.43 18.13 -6.78
C ALA A 61 -18.27 19.05 -7.67
N PRO A 62 -18.72 18.61 -8.87
CA PRO A 62 -19.66 19.41 -9.64
C PRO A 62 -20.95 19.50 -8.82
N SER A 63 -21.27 20.74 -8.42
CA SER A 63 -22.52 21.09 -7.76
C SER A 63 -23.68 20.54 -8.60
N GLN A 64 -24.51 19.69 -7.99
CA GLN A 64 -25.80 19.30 -8.58
C GLN A 64 -26.66 20.57 -8.70
N VAL A 65 -26.63 21.22 -9.86
CA VAL A 65 -27.66 22.18 -10.24
C VAL A 65 -28.88 21.36 -10.65
N ASN A 66 -29.81 21.21 -9.72
CA ASN A 66 -31.17 20.79 -10.02
C ASN A 66 -31.95 22.03 -10.50
N PRO A 67 -32.41 22.12 -11.76
CA PRO A 67 -33.34 23.17 -12.12
C PRO A 67 -34.74 22.78 -11.63
N GLU A 68 -35.18 23.49 -10.59
CA GLU A 68 -36.58 23.58 -10.19
C GLU A 68 -37.28 24.60 -11.11
N ALA A 69 -38.16 24.12 -12.00
CA ALA A 69 -39.32 24.83 -12.57
C ALA A 69 -40.15 23.87 -13.42
#